data_AF-A0A951JR60-F1
#
_entry.id   AF-A0A951JR60-F1
#
_cell.length_a   1.000
_cell.length_b   1.000
_cell.length_c   1.000
_cell.angle_alpha   90.00
_cell.angle_beta   90.00
_cell.angle_gamma   90.00
#
_symmetry.space_group_name_H-M   'P 1'
#
loop_
_entity.id
_entity.type
_entity.pdbx_description
1 polymer ?
#
loop_
_entity_poly.entity_id
_entity_poly.type
_entity_poly.pdbx_seq_one_letter_code
_entity_poly.pdbx_strand_id
1 'polypeptide(L)'
;MTSPATTALRSVSSAWDRFWFAPTPTSTLAVVRIAYATVLLTWCALISPDLMAFFSPSGLLAERVATPFTWSLLDVFRSQAAVVALFAVLVVAAACLLVGWHTRLAAVVAFVVLVSFERRNLVVLNSADTLLRLFGLYLALAPAGAALSVDRWRRARDRFWEFPERAPWALRLMQIQVSVLYLFTVWLKVQGQTWNEGTAVSYSLRITEVARFEVPAWIAQSALVSNVLTYGTLAVELGLALLIWNLRARPWVIAGGVALHLSIQATILVGLFSVTVFVGYLAFTPSDTMTRWLLALRGVLARSSSGPLRRLASAGPALGYQPELPWPEPAGGPAVAPRSASTP
;
A
#
# COMPACT_ATOMS: atom_id res chain seq x y z
N MET A 1 -5.22 30.34 -35.17
CA MET A 1 -4.76 28.96 -35.32
C MET A 1 -3.67 28.70 -34.29
N THR A 2 -3.91 27.83 -33.29
CA THR A 2 -2.87 27.45 -32.32
C THR A 2 -1.87 26.52 -32.99
N SER A 3 -0.57 26.75 -32.78
CA SER A 3 0.49 25.92 -33.34
C SER A 3 0.38 24.46 -32.84
N PRO A 4 0.74 23.44 -33.63
CA PRO A 4 0.74 22.03 -33.21
C PRO A 4 1.46 21.78 -31.87
N ALA A 5 2.56 22.52 -31.63
CA ALA A 5 3.31 22.44 -30.38
C ALA A 5 2.49 22.92 -29.16
N THR A 6 1.69 23.97 -29.31
CA THR A 6 0.81 24.48 -28.24
C THR A 6 -0.33 23.50 -27.94
N THR A 7 -0.83 22.79 -28.95
CA THR A 7 -1.85 21.74 -28.77
C THR A 7 -1.29 20.51 -28.05
N ALA A 8 -0.07 20.07 -28.39
CA ALA A 8 0.59 18.95 -27.73
C ALA A 8 0.89 19.24 -26.24
N LEU A 9 1.42 20.42 -25.92
CA LEU A 9 1.69 20.84 -24.53
C LEU A 9 0.41 20.89 -23.68
N ARG A 10 -0.69 21.40 -24.25
CA ARG A 10 -2.00 21.41 -23.56
C ARG A 10 -2.52 20.00 -23.30
N SER A 11 -2.32 19.07 -24.24
CA SER A 11 -2.71 17.66 -24.08
C SER A 11 -1.95 16.98 -22.93
N VAL A 12 -0.63 17.18 -22.86
CA VAL A 12 0.22 16.64 -21.78
C VAL A 12 -0.16 17.23 -20.43
N SER A 13 -0.34 18.55 -20.34
CA SER A 13 -0.79 19.22 -19.11
C SER A 13 -2.13 18.67 -18.63
N SER A 14 -3.09 18.51 -19.54
CA SER A 14 -4.41 17.96 -19.20
C SER A 14 -4.34 16.50 -18.75
N ALA A 15 -3.47 15.68 -19.36
CA ALA A 15 -3.25 14.31 -18.93
C ALA A 15 -2.58 14.22 -17.55
N TRP A 16 -1.60 15.10 -17.29
CA TRP A 16 -0.96 15.24 -15.99
C TRP A 16 -1.96 15.61 -14.90
N ASP A 17 -2.77 16.65 -15.14
CA ASP A 17 -3.78 17.11 -14.19
C ASP A 17 -4.82 16.02 -13.91
N ARG A 18 -5.27 15.31 -14.95
CA ARG A 18 -6.18 14.17 -14.77
C ARG A 18 -5.56 13.04 -13.95
N PHE A 19 -4.29 12.71 -14.20
CA PHE A 19 -3.63 11.61 -13.49
C PHE A 19 -3.54 11.86 -11.98
N TRP A 20 -3.18 13.08 -11.59
CA TRP A 20 -2.95 13.47 -10.19
C TRP A 20 -4.22 13.94 -9.48
N PHE A 21 -5.09 14.68 -10.16
CA PHE A 21 -6.13 15.48 -9.52
C PHE A 21 -7.56 15.15 -9.95
N ALA A 22 -7.78 14.34 -10.99
CA ALA A 22 -9.14 13.90 -11.32
C ALA A 22 -9.74 13.21 -10.08
N PRO A 23 -10.87 13.71 -9.54
CA PRO A 23 -11.46 13.16 -8.34
C PRO A 23 -11.79 11.68 -8.51
N THR A 24 -11.46 10.87 -7.51
CA THR A 24 -11.86 9.46 -7.46
C THR A 24 -12.45 9.11 -6.09
N PRO A 25 -13.38 8.15 -6.01
CA PRO A 25 -13.95 7.72 -4.73
C PRO A 25 -12.86 7.25 -3.76
N THR A 26 -12.99 7.66 -2.50
CA THR A 26 -12.01 7.38 -1.43
C THR A 26 -12.05 5.95 -0.88
N SER A 27 -12.81 5.04 -1.49
CA SER A 27 -12.98 3.63 -1.07
C SER A 27 -11.64 2.88 -1.00
N THR A 28 -10.83 2.95 -2.06
CA THR A 28 -9.48 2.33 -2.08
C THR A 28 -8.57 2.91 -1.02
N LEU A 29 -8.54 4.25 -0.87
CA LEU A 29 -7.71 4.91 0.14
C LEU A 29 -8.10 4.51 1.58
N ALA A 30 -9.40 4.33 1.85
CA ALA A 30 -9.87 3.88 3.16
C ALA A 30 -9.39 2.47 3.49
N VAL A 31 -9.41 1.56 2.52
CA VAL A 31 -8.91 0.18 2.71
C VAL A 31 -7.38 0.15 2.84
N VAL A 32 -6.66 0.96 2.06
CA VAL A 32 -5.21 1.12 2.20
C VAL A 32 -4.85 1.63 3.60
N ARG A 33 -5.58 2.63 4.13
CA ARG A 33 -5.38 3.12 5.51
C ARG A 33 -5.54 2.02 6.54
N ILE A 34 -6.63 1.24 6.46
CA ILE A 34 -6.92 0.15 7.40
C ILE A 34 -5.82 -0.92 7.32
N ALA A 35 -5.48 -1.37 6.11
CA ALA A 35 -4.45 -2.38 5.89
C ALA A 35 -3.06 -1.91 6.38
N TYR A 36 -2.69 -0.66 6.08
CA TYR A 36 -1.46 -0.04 6.58
C TYR A 36 -1.41 -0.02 8.12
N ALA A 37 -2.47 0.48 8.76
CA ALA A 37 -2.51 0.59 10.21
C ALA A 37 -2.47 -0.79 10.89
N THR A 38 -3.09 -1.81 10.29
CA THR A 38 -2.97 -3.21 10.73
C THR A 38 -1.52 -3.68 10.65
N VAL A 39 -0.82 -3.46 9.52
CA VAL A 39 0.60 -3.83 9.39
C VAL A 39 1.47 -3.09 10.41
N LEU A 40 1.21 -1.80 10.65
CA LEU A 40 1.94 -1.01 11.63
C LEU A 40 1.72 -1.50 13.07
N LEU A 41 0.49 -1.90 13.43
CA LEU A 41 0.21 -2.53 14.72
C LEU A 41 0.89 -3.89 14.86
N THR A 42 0.90 -4.69 13.78
CA THR A 42 1.64 -5.96 13.75
C THR A 42 3.14 -5.73 13.91
N TRP A 43 3.69 -4.70 13.26
CA TRP A 43 5.09 -4.30 13.45
C TRP A 43 5.38 -3.98 14.91
N CYS A 44 4.50 -3.19 15.57
CA CYS A 44 4.62 -2.89 16.99
C CYS A 44 4.57 -4.18 17.83
N ALA A 45 3.61 -5.07 17.57
CA ALA A 45 3.48 -6.31 18.31
C ALA A 45 4.74 -7.19 18.20
N LEU A 46 5.29 -7.32 16.99
CA LEU A 46 6.48 -8.14 16.73
C LEU A 46 7.76 -7.57 17.35
N ILE A 47 7.92 -6.24 17.38
CA ILE A 47 9.11 -5.60 17.95
C ILE A 47 9.03 -5.49 19.48
N SER A 48 7.83 -5.59 20.05
CA SER A 48 7.60 -5.35 21.49
C SER A 48 8.42 -6.22 22.46
N PRO A 49 8.68 -7.53 22.22
CA PRO A 49 9.43 -8.35 23.16
C PRO A 49 10.89 -7.89 23.30
N ASP A 50 11.46 -7.38 22.22
CA ASP A 50 12.87 -6.99 22.12
C ASP A 50 13.06 -5.46 22.12
N LEU A 51 12.01 -4.70 22.42
CA LEU A 51 11.99 -3.23 22.33
C LEU A 51 13.15 -2.58 23.09
N MET A 52 13.38 -3.03 24.34
CA MET A 52 14.47 -2.50 25.15
C MET A 52 15.84 -2.96 24.64
N ALA A 53 15.97 -4.20 24.20
CA ALA A 53 17.22 -4.72 23.64
C ALA A 53 17.64 -3.95 22.39
N PHE A 54 16.70 -3.55 21.54
CA PHE A 54 16.99 -2.90 20.27
C PHE A 54 17.10 -1.37 20.34
N PHE A 55 16.34 -0.70 21.21
CA PHE A 55 16.22 0.77 21.16
C PHE A 55 16.58 1.51 22.46
N SER A 56 16.77 0.80 23.57
CA SER A 56 17.24 1.43 24.82
C SER A 56 18.64 2.03 24.66
N PRO A 57 18.97 3.12 25.37
CA PRO A 57 20.36 3.57 25.51
C PRO A 57 21.32 2.50 26.05
N SER A 58 20.81 1.53 26.82
CA SER A 58 21.56 0.38 27.34
C SER A 58 21.37 -0.91 26.53
N GLY A 59 20.81 -0.80 25.32
CA GLY A 59 20.55 -1.93 24.44
C GLY A 59 21.79 -2.40 23.67
N LEU A 60 21.59 -3.37 22.77
CA LEU A 60 22.64 -3.97 21.94
C LEU A 60 23.40 -2.92 21.09
N LEU A 61 22.70 -1.86 20.68
CA LEU A 61 23.26 -0.71 19.96
C LEU A 61 23.08 0.56 20.79
N ALA A 62 23.91 0.68 21.83
CA ALA A 62 23.88 1.79 22.76
C ALA A 62 23.99 3.15 22.05
N GLU A 63 24.86 3.26 21.05
CA GLU A 63 25.03 4.46 20.23
C GLU A 63 24.48 4.29 18.81
N ARG A 64 23.93 5.37 18.28
CA ARG A 64 23.41 5.42 16.92
C ARG A 64 24.56 5.53 15.92
N VAL A 65 24.51 4.75 14.85
CA VAL A 65 25.40 4.94 13.70
C VAL A 65 25.05 6.29 13.04
N ALA A 66 25.95 7.27 13.19
CA ALA A 66 25.77 8.62 12.68
C ALA A 66 25.64 8.57 11.15
N THR A 67 24.48 8.97 10.64
CA THR A 67 24.20 9.09 9.21
C THR A 67 23.89 10.56 8.92
N PRO A 68 24.55 11.22 7.95
CA PRO A 68 24.27 12.62 7.64
C PRO A 68 22.79 12.86 7.33
N PHE A 69 22.27 14.02 7.73
CA PHE A 69 20.90 14.49 7.41
C PHE A 69 19.75 13.58 7.89
N THR A 70 19.94 12.90 9.01
CA THR A 70 18.93 12.02 9.60
C THR A 70 18.65 12.42 11.05
N TRP A 71 17.43 12.15 11.51
CA TRP A 71 16.96 12.56 12.83
C TRP A 71 16.18 11.42 13.51
N SER A 72 16.14 11.46 14.84
CA SER A 72 15.29 10.61 15.67
C SER A 72 14.93 11.32 16.96
N LEU A 73 13.68 11.22 17.40
CA LEU A 73 13.27 11.68 18.74
C LEU A 73 14.03 10.93 19.86
N LEU A 74 14.48 9.70 19.61
CA LEU A 74 15.26 8.91 20.56
C LEU A 74 16.72 9.39 20.67
N ASP A 75 17.20 10.20 19.73
CA ASP A 75 18.51 10.87 19.85
C ASP A 75 18.45 12.07 20.80
N VAL A 76 17.27 12.70 20.89
CA VAL A 76 16.98 13.84 21.76
C VAL A 76 16.63 13.36 23.17
N PHE A 77 15.73 12.38 23.27
CA PHE A 77 15.27 11.83 24.55
C PHE A 77 15.90 10.46 24.80
N ARG A 78 17.13 10.46 25.34
CA ARG A 78 17.94 9.25 25.55
C ARG A 78 17.63 8.56 26.89
N SER A 79 16.45 7.98 27.03
CA SER A 79 16.09 7.21 28.23
C SER A 79 15.23 5.99 27.89
N GLN A 80 15.23 4.98 28.75
CA GLN A 80 14.33 3.83 28.64
C GLN A 80 12.85 4.27 28.67
N ALA A 81 12.54 5.24 29.55
CA ALA A 81 11.20 5.82 29.64
C ALA A 81 10.76 6.47 28.32
N ALA A 82 11.65 7.17 27.61
CA ALA A 82 11.35 7.76 26.31
C ALA A 82 11.06 6.71 25.23
N VAL A 83 11.79 5.59 25.23
CA VAL A 83 11.52 4.47 24.32
C VAL A 83 10.13 3.91 24.54
N VAL A 84 9.78 3.60 25.80
CA VAL A 84 8.44 3.08 26.14
C VAL A 84 7.34 4.10 25.81
N ALA A 85 7.52 5.36 26.15
CA ALA A 85 6.54 6.41 25.89
C ALA A 85 6.29 6.62 24.39
N LEU A 86 7.35 6.75 23.59
CA LEU A 86 7.23 6.90 22.14
C LEU A 86 6.63 5.64 21.50
N PHE A 87 6.99 4.45 21.97
CA PHE A 87 6.39 3.21 21.50
C PHE A 87 4.88 3.15 21.79
N ALA A 88 4.46 3.52 23.00
CA ALA A 88 3.04 3.63 23.35
C ALA A 88 2.31 4.66 22.48
N VAL A 89 2.93 5.82 22.21
CA VAL A 89 2.40 6.83 21.29
C VAL A 89 2.22 6.24 19.88
N LEU A 90 3.18 5.46 19.38
CA LEU A 90 3.08 4.82 18.06
C LEU A 90 1.92 3.83 18.01
N VAL A 91 1.78 2.97 19.03
CA VAL A 91 0.67 2.00 19.13
C VAL A 91 -0.69 2.73 19.15
N VAL A 92 -0.82 3.78 19.96
CA VAL A 92 -2.06 4.57 20.03
C VAL A 92 -2.33 5.28 18.70
N ALA A 93 -1.32 5.88 18.08
CA ALA A 93 -1.46 6.54 16.79
C ALA A 93 -1.85 5.54 15.69
N ALA A 94 -1.27 4.34 15.67
CA ALA A 94 -1.63 3.28 14.74
C ALA A 94 -3.06 2.76 14.96
N ALA A 95 -3.49 2.59 16.22
CA ALA A 95 -4.86 2.21 16.55
C ALA A 95 -5.88 3.30 16.15
N CYS A 96 -5.56 4.57 16.41
CA CYS A 96 -6.36 5.72 15.95
C CYS A 96 -6.43 5.75 14.42
N LEU A 97 -5.31 5.49 13.73
CA LEU A 97 -5.23 5.42 12.28
C LEU A 97 -6.03 4.23 11.73
N LEU A 98 -6.10 3.09 12.44
CA LEU A 98 -6.87 1.90 12.05
C LEU A 98 -8.37 2.17 12.05
N VAL A 99 -8.90 2.82 13.09
CA VAL A 99 -10.33 3.16 13.17
C VAL A 99 -10.67 4.50 12.48
N GLY A 100 -9.65 5.30 12.17
CA GLY A 100 -9.80 6.58 11.50
C GLY A 100 -10.32 7.67 12.44
N TRP A 101 -9.72 7.76 13.63
CA TRP A 101 -10.00 8.80 14.62
C TRP A 101 -8.83 9.79 14.65
N HIS A 102 -9.13 11.09 14.50
CA HIS A 102 -8.12 12.14 14.27
C HIS A 102 -7.11 11.75 13.17
N THR A 103 -7.62 11.21 12.06
CA THR A 103 -6.85 10.41 11.09
C THR A 103 -5.58 11.09 10.61
N ARG A 104 -5.64 12.40 10.29
CA ARG A 104 -4.48 13.16 9.81
C ARG A 104 -3.40 13.31 10.89
N LEU A 105 -3.81 13.67 12.11
CA LEU A 105 -2.89 13.81 13.23
C LEU A 105 -2.27 12.45 13.58
N ALA A 106 -3.09 11.40 13.66
CA ALA A 106 -2.64 10.04 13.92
C ALA A 106 -1.61 9.57 12.89
N ALA A 107 -1.83 9.83 11.59
CA ALA A 107 -0.89 9.48 10.53
C ALA A 107 0.44 10.25 10.62
N VAL A 108 0.40 11.56 10.91
CA VAL A 108 1.62 12.37 11.10
C VAL A 108 2.41 11.88 12.31
N VAL A 109 1.75 11.66 13.44
CA VAL A 109 2.39 11.17 14.67
C VAL A 109 2.99 9.78 14.44
N ALA A 110 2.21 8.86 13.84
CA ALA A 110 2.69 7.52 13.51
C ALA A 110 3.93 7.57 12.62
N PHE A 111 3.92 8.39 11.57
CA PHE A 111 5.07 8.56 10.68
C PHE A 111 6.31 9.09 11.43
N VAL A 112 6.17 10.18 12.19
CA VAL A 112 7.30 10.81 12.90
C VAL A 112 7.92 9.87 13.93
N VAL A 113 7.09 9.15 14.67
CA VAL A 113 7.56 8.22 15.69
C VAL A 113 8.16 6.96 15.05
N LEU A 114 7.55 6.40 14.00
CA LEU A 114 8.10 5.27 13.25
C LEU A 114 9.48 5.61 12.68
N VAL A 115 9.63 6.77 12.04
CA VAL A 115 10.94 7.27 11.55
C VAL A 115 11.95 7.31 12.69
N SER A 116 11.54 7.77 13.88
CA SER A 116 12.44 7.86 15.04
C SER A 116 12.97 6.48 15.47
N PHE A 117 12.11 5.46 15.52
CA PHE A 117 12.55 4.09 15.80
C PHE A 117 13.46 3.56 14.72
N GLU A 118 13.06 3.67 13.45
CA GLU A 118 13.87 3.16 12.34
C GLU A 118 15.25 3.83 12.27
N ARG A 119 15.33 5.14 12.51
CA ARG A 119 16.62 5.85 12.47
C ARG A 119 17.49 5.57 13.68
N ARG A 120 16.92 5.12 14.81
CA ARG A 120 17.67 4.80 16.03
C ARG A 120 18.52 3.53 15.89
N ASN A 121 18.01 2.52 15.20
CA ASN A 121 18.72 1.26 14.97
C ASN A 121 18.39 0.71 13.58
N LEU A 122 19.30 0.93 12.61
CA LEU A 122 19.12 0.49 11.23
C LEU A 122 19.41 -1.01 11.02
N VAL A 123 20.11 -1.66 11.96
CA VAL A 123 20.59 -3.04 11.81
C VAL A 123 19.46 -4.05 11.97
N VAL A 124 18.43 -3.71 12.75
CA VAL A 124 17.27 -4.58 13.01
C VAL A 124 16.16 -4.46 11.96
N LEU A 125 16.34 -3.59 10.96
CA LEU A 125 15.34 -3.27 9.95
C LEU A 125 15.59 -4.01 8.65
N ASN A 126 14.54 -4.12 7.85
CA ASN A 126 14.59 -4.62 6.49
C ASN A 126 13.82 -3.69 5.53
N SER A 127 13.66 -4.12 4.27
CA SER A 127 13.00 -3.33 3.24
C SER A 127 11.51 -3.06 3.52
N ALA A 128 10.86 -3.85 4.38
CA ALA A 128 9.48 -3.63 4.81
C ALA A 128 9.33 -2.30 5.56
N ASP A 129 10.27 -2.02 6.48
CA ASP A 129 10.29 -0.80 7.29
C ASP A 129 10.38 0.44 6.39
N THR A 130 11.29 0.39 5.40
CA THR A 130 11.41 1.48 4.43
C THR A 130 10.11 1.74 3.68
N LEU A 131 9.40 0.68 3.25
CA LEU A 131 8.13 0.82 2.55
C LEU A 131 7.00 1.31 3.48
N LEU A 132 6.98 0.83 4.73
CA LEU A 132 6.02 1.23 5.75
C LEU A 132 6.19 2.72 6.12
N ARG A 133 7.42 3.21 6.23
CA ARG A 133 7.72 4.63 6.42
C ARG A 133 7.22 5.48 5.26
N LEU A 134 7.47 5.06 4.01
CA LEU A 134 7.04 5.80 2.82
C LEU A 134 5.52 5.85 2.68
N PHE A 135 4.84 4.72 2.89
CA PHE A 135 3.38 4.67 2.89
C PHE A 135 2.77 5.48 4.03
N GLY A 136 3.41 5.50 5.20
CA GLY A 136 3.03 6.36 6.32
C GLY A 136 3.07 7.84 5.97
N LEU A 137 4.15 8.28 5.31
CA LEU A 137 4.27 9.65 4.81
C LEU A 137 3.13 10.00 3.84
N TYR A 138 2.87 9.14 2.86
CA TYR A 138 1.81 9.38 1.88
C TYR A 138 0.42 9.42 2.54
N LEU A 139 0.15 8.55 3.53
CA LEU A 139 -1.10 8.60 4.30
C LEU A 139 -1.23 9.86 5.15
N ALA A 140 -0.14 10.36 5.73
CA ALA A 140 -0.13 11.61 6.50
C ALA A 140 -0.55 12.83 5.66
N LEU A 141 -0.32 12.76 4.35
CA LEU A 141 -0.71 13.80 3.39
C LEU A 141 -2.07 13.54 2.73
N ALA A 142 -2.57 12.31 2.77
CA ALA A 142 -3.81 11.91 2.12
C ALA A 142 -5.06 12.26 2.96
N PRO A 143 -6.23 12.48 2.34
CA PRO A 143 -7.51 12.59 3.04
C PRO A 143 -8.03 11.21 3.51
N ALA A 144 -7.19 10.42 4.18
CA ALA A 144 -7.46 9.02 4.52
C ALA A 144 -8.63 8.83 5.52
N GLY A 145 -9.03 9.91 6.21
CA GLY A 145 -10.18 9.93 7.11
C GLY A 145 -11.51 10.28 6.42
N ALA A 146 -11.54 10.43 5.09
CA ALA A 146 -12.74 10.84 4.36
C ALA A 146 -13.83 9.75 4.28
N ALA A 147 -13.45 8.46 4.35
CA ALA A 147 -14.34 7.30 4.27
C ALA A 147 -13.99 6.23 5.32
N LEU A 148 -15.01 5.49 5.77
CA LEU A 148 -14.91 4.38 6.74
C LEU A 148 -14.09 4.70 8.00
N SER A 149 -14.31 5.88 8.57
CA SER A 149 -13.54 6.41 9.69
C SER A 149 -14.46 6.87 10.83
N VAL A 150 -13.98 6.81 12.06
CA VAL A 150 -14.67 7.43 13.21
C VAL A 150 -14.86 8.94 12.99
N ASP A 151 -13.89 9.59 12.35
CA ASP A 151 -13.98 10.99 11.94
C ASP A 151 -15.19 11.26 11.03
N ARG A 152 -15.47 10.37 10.08
CA ARG A 152 -16.67 10.44 9.22
C ARG A 152 -17.93 10.14 10.01
N TRP A 153 -17.90 9.11 10.86
CA TRP A 153 -19.04 8.74 11.70
C TRP A 153 -19.50 9.92 12.57
N ARG A 154 -18.57 10.68 13.17
CA ARG A 154 -18.89 11.83 14.02
C ARG A 154 -19.45 13.02 13.23
N ARG A 155 -19.01 13.23 11.98
CA ARG A 155 -19.41 14.40 11.17
C ARG A 155 -20.62 14.16 10.26
N ALA A 156 -20.80 12.94 9.76
CA ALA A 156 -21.82 12.59 8.78
C ALA A 156 -22.15 11.09 8.87
N ARG A 157 -22.75 10.68 10.00
CA ARG A 157 -23.13 9.27 10.27
C ARG A 157 -24.09 8.71 9.22
N ASP A 158 -25.01 9.56 8.77
CA ASP A 158 -25.99 9.32 7.70
C ASP A 158 -25.32 9.07 6.33
N ARG A 159 -24.04 9.41 6.17
CA ARG A 159 -23.31 9.21 4.92
C ARG A 159 -22.13 8.26 5.10
N PHE A 160 -22.09 7.47 6.18
CA PHE A 160 -20.91 6.68 6.54
C PHE A 160 -20.43 5.74 5.41
N TRP A 161 -21.36 5.13 4.67
CA TRP A 161 -21.08 4.23 3.54
C TRP A 161 -20.97 4.91 2.17
N GLU A 162 -20.96 6.25 2.11
CA GLU A 162 -20.61 6.99 0.90
C GLU A 162 -19.10 7.23 0.83
N PHE A 163 -18.56 7.23 -0.39
CA PHE A 163 -17.13 7.37 -0.66
C PHE A 163 -16.87 8.68 -1.41
N PRO A 164 -16.73 9.81 -0.70
CA PRO A 164 -16.59 11.12 -1.34
C PRO A 164 -15.35 11.12 -2.25
N GLU A 165 -15.48 11.79 -3.39
CA GLU A 165 -14.39 11.89 -4.35
C GLU A 165 -13.34 12.89 -3.88
N ARG A 166 -12.07 12.55 -4.07
CA ARG A 166 -10.92 13.39 -3.75
C ARG A 166 -9.83 13.19 -4.80
N ALA A 167 -8.97 14.20 -4.96
CA ALA A 167 -7.77 14.06 -5.78
C ALA A 167 -6.89 12.91 -5.24
N PRO A 168 -6.57 11.89 -6.04
CA PRO A 168 -5.87 10.69 -5.58
C PRO A 168 -4.34 10.84 -5.53
N TRP A 169 -3.80 12.06 -5.55
CA TRP A 169 -2.37 12.28 -5.74
C TRP A 169 -1.48 11.51 -4.74
N ALA A 170 -1.87 11.42 -3.47
CA ALA A 170 -1.13 10.65 -2.46
C ALA A 170 -1.19 9.13 -2.73
N LEU A 171 -2.32 8.63 -3.23
CA LEU A 171 -2.46 7.24 -3.67
C LEU A 171 -1.63 6.98 -4.94
N ARG A 172 -1.52 7.96 -5.84
CA ARG A 172 -0.64 7.89 -7.03
C ARG A 172 0.83 7.81 -6.62
N LEU A 173 1.26 8.54 -5.59
CA LEU A 173 2.62 8.40 -5.05
C LEU A 173 2.89 6.98 -4.53
N MET A 174 1.94 6.37 -3.82
CA MET A 174 2.05 4.96 -3.41
C MET A 174 2.18 4.02 -4.61
N GLN A 175 1.35 4.20 -5.64
CA GLN A 175 1.39 3.38 -6.86
C GLN A 175 2.74 3.51 -7.57
N ILE A 176 3.24 4.73 -7.73
CA ILE A 176 4.56 5.00 -8.32
C ILE A 176 5.66 4.36 -7.46
N GLN A 177 5.57 4.47 -6.13
CA GLN A 177 6.55 3.87 -5.22
C GLN A 177 6.63 2.35 -5.37
N VAL A 178 5.50 1.66 -5.61
CA VAL A 178 5.48 0.23 -5.93
C VAL A 178 6.17 -0.06 -7.25
N SER A 179 5.90 0.72 -8.31
CA SER A 179 6.60 0.56 -9.59
C SER A 179 8.10 0.79 -9.47
N VAL A 180 8.51 1.83 -8.74
CA VAL A 180 9.92 2.15 -8.47
C VAL A 180 10.58 1.01 -7.70
N LEU A 181 9.93 0.50 -6.64
CA LEU A 181 10.42 -0.64 -5.87
C LEU A 181 10.80 -1.82 -6.76
N TYR A 182 9.87 -2.26 -7.63
CA TYR A 182 10.13 -3.40 -8.48
C TYR A 182 11.10 -3.11 -9.62
N LEU A 183 11.05 -1.92 -10.21
CA LEU A 183 11.98 -1.52 -11.26
C LEU A 183 13.42 -1.55 -10.75
N PHE A 184 13.68 -0.96 -9.57
CA PHE A 184 15.01 -0.97 -8.97
C PHE A 184 15.42 -2.36 -8.48
N THR A 185 14.47 -3.17 -8.01
CA THR A 185 14.76 -4.57 -7.66
C THR A 185 15.28 -5.35 -8.87
N VAL A 186 14.60 -5.24 -10.03
CA VAL A 186 15.07 -5.87 -11.27
C VAL A 186 16.40 -5.27 -11.71
N TRP A 187 16.53 -3.94 -11.75
CA TRP A 187 17.76 -3.23 -12.15
C TRP A 187 18.99 -3.66 -11.36
N LEU A 188 18.86 -3.84 -10.05
CA LEU A 188 19.95 -4.29 -9.18
C LEU A 188 20.24 -5.78 -9.37
N LYS A 189 19.20 -6.61 -9.55
CA LYS A 189 19.35 -8.06 -9.75
C LYS A 189 20.04 -8.40 -11.06
N VAL A 190 19.69 -7.76 -12.17
CA VAL A 190 20.30 -8.04 -13.49
C VAL A 190 21.78 -7.67 -13.56
N GLN A 191 22.31 -6.90 -12.61
CA GLN A 191 23.75 -6.65 -12.48
C GLN A 191 24.49 -7.80 -11.76
N GLY A 192 23.77 -8.68 -11.06
CA GLY A 192 24.33 -9.79 -10.32
C GLY A 192 24.53 -11.05 -11.18
N GLN A 193 25.70 -11.67 -11.07
CA GLN A 193 26.07 -12.87 -11.83
C GLN A 193 25.06 -14.02 -11.66
N THR A 194 24.64 -14.32 -10.42
CA THR A 194 23.71 -15.43 -10.13
C THR A 194 22.32 -15.25 -10.76
N TRP A 195 21.88 -14.02 -10.97
CA TRP A 195 20.61 -13.74 -11.66
C TRP A 195 20.75 -13.96 -13.16
N ASN A 196 21.87 -13.51 -13.75
CA ASN A 196 22.17 -13.69 -15.16
C ASN A 196 22.37 -15.17 -15.53
N GLU A 197 22.92 -15.99 -14.62
CA GLU A 197 23.11 -17.43 -14.80
C GLU A 197 21.87 -18.27 -14.44
N GLY A 198 20.79 -17.67 -13.91
CA GLY A 198 19.57 -18.39 -13.53
C GLY A 198 19.69 -19.23 -12.24
N THR A 199 20.67 -18.93 -11.38
CA THR A 199 20.98 -19.72 -10.17
C THR A 199 20.56 -19.02 -8.87
N ALA A 200 20.18 -17.74 -8.92
CA ALA A 200 19.95 -16.92 -7.72
C ALA A 200 18.90 -17.49 -6.75
N VAL A 201 17.80 -18.05 -7.25
CA VAL A 201 16.76 -18.62 -6.38
C VAL A 201 17.26 -19.87 -5.66
N SER A 202 18.03 -20.75 -6.32
CA SER A 202 18.65 -21.92 -5.65
C SER A 202 19.54 -21.50 -4.48
N TYR A 203 20.37 -20.47 -4.67
CA TYR A 203 21.18 -19.92 -3.57
C TYR A 203 20.30 -19.41 -2.43
N SER A 204 19.29 -18.61 -2.74
CA SER A 204 18.40 -18.01 -1.72
C SER A 204 17.67 -19.05 -0.89
N LEU A 205 17.21 -20.15 -1.52
CA LEU A 205 16.48 -21.24 -0.84
C LEU A 205 17.38 -22.12 0.03
N ARG A 206 18.71 -21.97 -0.07
CA ARG A 206 19.70 -22.77 0.67
C ARG A 206 20.40 -22.00 1.79
N ILE A 207 20.01 -20.75 2.04
CA ILE A 207 20.49 -19.98 3.19
C ILE A 207 19.72 -20.44 4.43
N THR A 208 20.32 -21.31 5.22
CA THR A 208 19.65 -21.97 6.35
C THR A 208 19.31 -21.03 7.49
N GLU A 209 20.05 -19.93 7.64
CA GLU A 209 19.90 -18.92 8.70
C GLU A 209 18.59 -18.14 8.59
N VAL A 210 18.03 -18.05 7.39
CA VAL A 210 16.77 -17.34 7.12
C VAL A 210 15.69 -18.26 6.56
N ALA A 211 15.92 -19.58 6.54
CA ALA A 211 14.93 -20.54 6.10
C ALA A 211 13.74 -20.56 7.08
N ARG A 212 12.51 -20.56 6.55
CA ARG A 212 11.29 -20.64 7.37
C ARG A 212 10.73 -22.05 7.42
N PHE A 213 10.47 -22.64 6.26
CA PHE A 213 10.04 -24.02 6.11
C PHE A 213 10.99 -24.73 5.14
N GLU A 214 11.20 -26.02 5.38
CA GLU A 214 12.06 -26.83 4.53
C GLU A 214 11.52 -26.88 3.10
N VAL A 215 12.41 -26.61 2.14
CA VAL A 215 12.12 -26.71 0.72
C VAL A 215 12.57 -28.09 0.25
N PRO A 216 11.70 -28.87 -0.42
CA PRO A 216 12.07 -30.16 -0.96
C PRO A 216 13.35 -30.09 -1.82
N ALA A 217 14.25 -31.05 -1.64
CA ALA A 217 15.54 -31.07 -2.33
C ALA A 217 15.39 -31.01 -3.86
N TRP A 218 14.37 -31.64 -4.44
CA TRP A 218 14.14 -31.59 -5.89
C TRP A 218 13.79 -30.18 -6.40
N ILE A 219 13.27 -29.28 -5.55
CA ILE A 219 13.05 -27.86 -5.87
C ILE A 219 14.34 -27.07 -5.66
N ALA A 220 14.96 -27.21 -4.48
CA ALA A 220 16.14 -26.43 -4.10
C ALA A 220 17.42 -26.83 -4.84
N GLN A 221 17.47 -28.04 -5.41
CA GLN A 221 18.66 -28.60 -6.05
C GLN A 221 18.55 -28.85 -7.56
N SER A 222 17.36 -28.69 -8.14
CA SER A 222 17.20 -28.82 -9.59
C SER A 222 17.65 -27.54 -10.31
N ALA A 223 18.60 -27.68 -11.24
CA ALA A 223 19.07 -26.58 -12.08
C ALA A 223 17.94 -26.00 -12.94
N LEU A 224 17.07 -26.85 -13.51
CA LEU A 224 15.93 -26.41 -14.30
C LEU A 224 14.93 -25.61 -13.47
N VAL A 225 14.58 -26.10 -12.28
CA VAL A 225 13.65 -25.41 -11.39
C VAL A 225 14.23 -24.06 -10.94
N SER A 226 15.51 -24.03 -10.55
CA SER A 226 16.20 -22.78 -10.21
C SER A 226 16.15 -21.77 -11.35
N ASN A 227 16.41 -22.20 -12.58
CA ASN A 227 16.44 -21.34 -13.75
C ASN A 227 15.05 -20.72 -14.00
N VAL A 228 14.00 -21.55 -14.01
CA VAL A 228 12.60 -21.11 -14.19
C VAL A 228 12.19 -20.14 -13.09
N LEU A 229 12.50 -20.43 -11.81
CA LEU A 229 12.13 -19.56 -10.70
C LEU A 229 12.92 -18.24 -10.71
N THR A 230 14.20 -18.27 -11.10
CA THR A 230 15.06 -17.08 -11.15
C THR A 230 14.57 -16.10 -12.21
N TYR A 231 14.39 -16.54 -13.46
CA TYR A 231 13.88 -15.67 -14.51
C TYR A 231 12.39 -15.37 -14.35
N GLY A 232 11.61 -16.32 -13.80
CA GLY A 232 10.21 -16.10 -13.44
C GLY A 232 10.04 -14.98 -12.41
N THR A 233 10.93 -14.91 -11.40
CA THR A 233 10.96 -13.81 -10.43
C THR A 233 11.21 -12.48 -11.14
N LEU A 234 12.23 -12.39 -12.02
CA LEU A 234 12.52 -11.17 -12.78
C LEU A 234 11.36 -10.75 -13.68
N ALA A 235 10.70 -11.70 -14.35
CA ALA A 235 9.57 -11.44 -15.21
C ALA A 235 8.35 -10.90 -14.43
N VAL A 236 8.05 -11.50 -13.27
CA VAL A 236 6.97 -11.03 -12.38
C VAL A 236 7.29 -9.63 -11.84
N GLU A 237 8.51 -9.41 -11.35
CA GLU A 237 8.92 -8.10 -10.81
C GLU A 237 8.91 -7.02 -11.90
N LEU A 238 9.42 -7.28 -13.09
CA LEU A 238 9.36 -6.33 -14.20
C LEU A 238 7.92 -6.08 -14.67
N GLY A 239 7.09 -7.13 -14.68
CA GLY A 239 5.66 -7.03 -14.93
C GLY A 239 4.95 -6.13 -13.90
N LEU A 240 5.27 -6.26 -12.62
CA LEU A 240 4.76 -5.38 -11.56
C LEU A 240 5.28 -3.95 -11.68
N ALA A 241 6.52 -3.75 -12.14
CA ALA A 241 7.07 -2.42 -12.36
C ALA A 241 6.32 -1.66 -13.46
N LEU A 242 6.07 -2.32 -14.60
CA LEU A 242 5.62 -1.66 -15.84
C LEU A 242 4.14 -1.95 -16.17
N LEU A 243 3.74 -3.22 -16.17
CA LEU A 243 2.44 -3.65 -16.66
C LEU A 243 1.31 -3.51 -15.64
N ILE A 244 1.63 -3.22 -14.37
CA ILE A 244 0.61 -2.98 -13.33
C ILE A 244 -0.30 -1.77 -13.67
N TRP A 245 0.18 -0.85 -14.49
CA TRP A 245 -0.58 0.31 -14.97
C TRP A 245 -1.58 -0.07 -16.08
N ASN A 246 -1.32 -1.14 -16.84
CA ASN A 246 -2.22 -1.64 -17.86
C ASN A 246 -3.42 -2.36 -17.20
N LEU A 247 -4.63 -1.85 -17.40
CA LEU A 247 -5.84 -2.36 -16.74
C LEU A 247 -6.12 -3.85 -17.04
N ARG A 248 -5.74 -4.36 -18.22
CA ARG A 248 -5.95 -5.76 -18.61
C ARG A 248 -4.89 -6.69 -18.03
N ALA A 249 -3.63 -6.25 -17.99
CA ALA A 249 -2.52 -7.03 -17.44
C ALA A 249 -2.46 -6.98 -15.91
N ARG A 250 -2.92 -5.89 -15.29
CA ARG A 250 -2.90 -5.62 -13.85
C ARG A 250 -3.30 -6.82 -12.97
N PRO A 251 -4.48 -7.45 -13.13
CA PRO A 251 -4.86 -8.56 -12.25
C PRO A 251 -3.88 -9.74 -12.33
N TRP A 252 -3.32 -10.02 -13.51
CA TRP A 252 -2.37 -11.11 -13.72
C TRP A 252 -1.02 -10.83 -13.08
N VAL A 253 -0.48 -9.62 -13.25
CA VAL A 253 0.80 -9.26 -12.61
C VAL A 253 0.67 -9.15 -11.10
N ILE A 254 -0.46 -8.65 -10.58
CA ILE A 254 -0.75 -8.66 -9.13
C ILE A 254 -0.85 -10.11 -8.63
N ALA A 255 -1.54 -11.00 -9.35
CA ALA A 255 -1.63 -12.41 -8.97
C ALA A 255 -0.24 -13.09 -8.96
N GLY A 256 0.60 -12.84 -9.97
CA GLY A 256 1.99 -13.30 -10.00
C GLY A 256 2.81 -12.75 -8.83
N GLY A 257 2.64 -11.47 -8.51
CA GLY A 257 3.26 -10.83 -7.35
C GLY A 257 2.83 -11.45 -6.03
N VAL A 258 1.52 -11.70 -5.85
CA VAL A 258 1.00 -12.40 -4.67
C VAL A 258 1.58 -13.80 -4.56
N ALA A 259 1.62 -14.57 -5.65
CA ALA A 259 2.20 -15.90 -5.66
C ALA A 259 3.70 -15.88 -5.29
N LEU A 260 4.47 -14.94 -5.85
CA LEU A 260 5.88 -14.74 -5.53
C LEU A 260 6.08 -14.39 -4.05
N HIS A 261 5.29 -13.46 -3.52
CA HIS A 261 5.42 -13.04 -2.12
C HIS A 261 4.97 -14.10 -1.12
N LEU A 262 3.94 -14.89 -1.46
CA LEU A 262 3.52 -16.03 -0.66
C LEU A 262 4.56 -17.15 -0.68
N SER A 263 5.21 -17.41 -1.82
CA SER A 263 6.28 -18.40 -1.89
C SER A 263 7.48 -17.97 -1.06
N ILE A 264 7.92 -16.71 -1.16
CA ILE A 264 8.97 -16.14 -0.30
C ILE A 264 8.55 -16.22 1.17
N GLN A 265 7.31 -15.84 1.53
CA GLN A 265 6.82 -15.88 2.91
C GLN A 265 6.80 -17.31 3.49
N ALA A 266 6.63 -18.33 2.65
CA ALA A 266 6.68 -19.73 3.06
C ALA A 266 8.13 -20.23 3.20
N THR A 267 9.07 -19.78 2.37
CA THR A 267 10.42 -20.36 2.34
C THR A 267 11.47 -19.55 3.08
N ILE A 268 11.37 -18.22 3.10
CA ILE A 268 12.40 -17.30 3.59
C ILE A 268 11.79 -16.30 4.60
N LEU A 269 12.46 -16.11 5.74
CA LEU A 269 12.13 -15.12 6.75
C LEU A 269 12.48 -13.71 6.27
N VAL A 270 11.51 -13.01 5.69
CA VAL A 270 11.63 -11.62 5.21
C VAL A 270 10.83 -10.61 6.05
N GLY A 271 10.46 -10.99 7.28
CA GLY A 271 9.67 -10.15 8.18
C GLY A 271 8.29 -9.78 7.62
N LEU A 272 7.96 -8.48 7.64
CA LEU A 272 6.67 -7.96 7.17
C LEU A 272 6.68 -7.51 5.70
N PHE A 273 7.75 -7.79 4.94
CA PHE A 273 7.92 -7.25 3.59
C PHE A 273 6.76 -7.65 2.66
N SER A 274 6.45 -8.94 2.57
CA SER A 274 5.37 -9.44 1.70
C SER A 274 4.01 -8.85 2.04
N VAL A 275 3.68 -8.74 3.33
CA VAL A 275 2.39 -8.17 3.76
C VAL A 275 2.33 -6.66 3.48
N THR A 276 3.44 -5.94 3.67
CA THR A 276 3.53 -4.50 3.37
C THR A 276 3.38 -4.24 1.88
N VAL A 277 3.96 -5.09 1.02
CA VAL A 277 3.77 -5.04 -0.43
C VAL A 277 2.30 -5.23 -0.81
N PHE A 278 1.57 -6.14 -0.14
CA PHE A 278 0.14 -6.33 -0.41
C PHE A 278 -0.69 -5.08 -0.12
N VAL A 279 -0.30 -4.25 0.86
CA VAL A 279 -0.88 -2.92 1.04
C VAL A 279 -0.67 -2.05 -0.20
N GLY A 280 0.53 -2.10 -0.79
CA GLY A 280 0.83 -1.44 -2.07
C GLY A 280 -0.04 -1.94 -3.23
N TYR A 281 -0.30 -3.25 -3.31
CA TYR A 281 -1.19 -3.81 -4.35
C TYR A 281 -2.65 -3.34 -4.19
N LEU A 282 -3.14 -3.19 -2.95
CA LEU A 282 -4.47 -2.64 -2.70
C LEU A 282 -4.63 -1.25 -3.33
N ALA A 283 -3.57 -0.43 -3.36
CA ALA A 283 -3.61 0.89 -3.99
C ALA A 283 -3.91 0.84 -5.50
N PHE A 284 -3.68 -0.29 -6.19
CA PHE A 284 -4.00 -0.49 -7.60
C PHE A 284 -5.41 -1.03 -7.85
N THR A 285 -6.17 -1.34 -6.80
CA THR A 285 -7.57 -1.77 -6.94
C THR A 285 -8.43 -0.59 -7.39
N PRO A 286 -9.15 -0.70 -8.51
CA PRO A 286 -10.07 0.34 -8.96
C PRO A 286 -11.08 0.71 -7.87
N SER A 287 -11.31 2.01 -7.68
CA SER A 287 -12.23 2.53 -6.66
C SER A 287 -13.63 1.96 -6.79
N ASP A 288 -14.13 1.75 -8.01
CA ASP A 288 -15.48 1.21 -8.25
C ASP A 288 -15.58 -0.24 -7.78
N THR A 289 -14.54 -1.04 -8.07
CA THR A 289 -14.45 -2.42 -7.59
C THR A 289 -14.39 -2.44 -6.06
N MET A 290 -13.58 -1.58 -5.46
CA MET A 290 -13.47 -1.49 -4.00
C MET A 290 -14.80 -1.06 -3.36
N THR A 291 -15.47 -0.07 -3.93
CA THR A 291 -16.79 0.40 -3.49
C THR A 291 -17.80 -0.74 -3.52
N ARG A 292 -17.85 -1.53 -4.62
CA ARG A 292 -18.74 -2.70 -4.71
C ARG A 292 -18.46 -3.72 -3.61
N TRP A 293 -17.19 -4.04 -3.36
CA TRP A 293 -16.81 -4.99 -2.29
C TRP A 293 -17.21 -4.48 -0.90
N LEU A 294 -17.00 -3.20 -0.62
CA LEU A 294 -17.37 -2.59 0.66
C LEU A 294 -18.88 -2.52 0.86
N LEU A 295 -19.65 -2.25 -0.19
CA LEU A 295 -21.13 -2.27 -0.13
C LEU A 295 -21.67 -3.71 -0.01
N ALA A 296 -21.04 -4.70 -0.65
CA ALA A 296 -21.35 -6.10 -0.42
C ALA A 296 -21.10 -6.50 1.05
N LEU A 297 -19.96 -6.06 1.62
CA LEU A 297 -19.65 -6.24 3.03
C LEU A 297 -20.71 -5.59 3.94
N ARG A 298 -21.15 -4.36 3.63
CA ARG A 298 -22.26 -3.70 4.34
C ARG A 298 -23.52 -4.57 4.35
N GLY A 299 -23.86 -5.19 3.22
CA GLY A 299 -25.00 -6.10 3.12
C GLY A 299 -24.87 -7.36 4.00
N VAL A 300 -23.66 -7.91 4.11
CA VAL A 300 -23.35 -9.02 5.04
C VAL A 300 -23.48 -8.57 6.49
N LEU A 301 -22.91 -7.41 6.84
CA LEU A 301 -22.97 -6.84 8.19
C LEU A 301 -24.41 -6.52 8.63
N ALA A 302 -25.27 -6.11 7.70
CA ALA A 302 -26.69 -5.86 7.97
C ALA A 302 -27.45 -7.12 8.38
N ARG A 303 -27.01 -8.31 7.91
CA ARG A 303 -27.58 -9.61 8.28
C ARG A 303 -26.94 -10.23 9.52
N SER A 304 -25.95 -9.58 10.12
CA SER A 304 -25.25 -10.13 11.29
C SER A 304 -26.18 -10.26 12.51
N SER A 305 -25.96 -11.28 13.34
CA SER A 305 -26.60 -11.41 14.65
C SER A 305 -26.08 -10.36 15.66
N SER A 306 -24.87 -9.81 15.42
CA SER A 306 -24.23 -8.82 16.28
C SER A 306 -24.88 -7.44 16.15
N GLY A 307 -25.43 -6.94 17.27
CA GLY A 307 -26.05 -5.61 17.36
C GLY A 307 -25.14 -4.46 16.88
N PRO A 308 -23.87 -4.38 17.33
CA PRO A 308 -22.92 -3.37 16.85
C PRO A 308 -22.70 -3.39 15.33
N LEU A 309 -22.54 -4.58 14.74
CA LEU A 309 -22.31 -4.71 13.29
C LEU A 309 -23.52 -4.29 12.47
N ARG A 310 -24.74 -4.64 12.92
CA ARG A 310 -25.98 -4.15 12.31
C ARG A 310 -26.11 -2.63 12.38
N ARG A 311 -25.81 -2.04 13.54
CA ARG A 311 -25.83 -0.57 13.73
C ARG A 311 -24.84 0.15 12.84
N LEU A 312 -23.67 -0.46 12.58
CA LEU A 312 -22.69 0.05 11.63
C LEU A 312 -23.21 -0.04 10.19
N ALA A 313 -23.78 -1.17 9.81
CA ALA A 313 -24.36 -1.37 8.47
C ALA A 313 -25.54 -0.43 8.17
N SER A 314 -26.34 -0.12 9.20
CA SER A 314 -27.47 0.81 9.11
C SER A 314 -27.07 2.28 9.19
N ALA A 315 -25.79 2.60 9.31
CA ALA A 315 -25.32 3.99 9.32
C ALA A 315 -25.33 4.59 7.92
N GLY A 316 -26.49 5.07 7.52
CA GLY A 316 -26.71 5.83 6.29
C GLY A 316 -28.07 5.55 5.66
N PRO A 317 -28.36 6.06 4.45
CA PRO A 317 -29.66 5.81 3.83
C PRO A 317 -29.88 4.31 3.64
N ALA A 318 -31.14 3.91 3.61
CA ALA A 318 -31.56 2.51 3.54
C ALA A 318 -30.83 1.76 2.39
N LEU A 319 -30.55 0.47 2.62
CA LEU A 319 -29.99 -0.41 1.59
C LEU A 319 -30.93 -0.39 0.37
N GLY A 320 -30.50 0.24 -0.73
CA GLY A 320 -31.33 0.46 -1.92
C GLY A 320 -31.48 1.92 -2.35
N TYR A 321 -31.06 2.88 -1.52
CA TYR A 321 -30.93 4.28 -1.94
C TYR A 321 -29.80 4.40 -2.97
N GLN A 322 -30.17 4.62 -4.23
CA GLN A 322 -29.27 5.12 -5.26
C GLN A 322 -29.08 6.61 -4.96
N PRO A 323 -27.85 7.09 -4.67
CA PRO A 323 -27.62 8.53 -4.64
C PRO A 323 -28.01 9.10 -6.00
N GLU A 324 -28.80 10.18 -6.02
CA GLU A 324 -28.92 10.98 -7.24
C GLU A 324 -27.50 11.36 -7.66
N LEU A 325 -27.08 10.87 -8.83
CA LEU A 325 -25.82 11.29 -9.45
C LEU A 325 -25.86 12.83 -9.51
N PRO A 326 -24.85 13.56 -9.01
CA PRO A 326 -24.91 15.02 -8.92
C PRO A 326 -24.91 15.76 -10.26
N TRP A 327 -25.01 15.05 -11.39
CA TRP A 327 -24.85 15.61 -12.71
C TRP A 327 -25.83 14.95 -13.68
N PRO A 328 -26.81 15.64 -14.29
CA PRO A 328 -27.45 15.07 -15.46
C PRO A 328 -26.35 14.71 -16.47
N GLU A 329 -26.43 13.51 -17.07
CA GLU A 329 -25.62 13.22 -18.26
C GLU A 329 -25.76 14.40 -19.21
N PRO A 330 -24.66 14.92 -19.81
CA PRO A 330 -24.78 15.97 -20.80
C PRO A 330 -25.73 15.47 -21.89
N ALA A 331 -26.89 16.11 -21.97
CA ALA A 331 -27.94 15.78 -22.92
C ALA A 331 -27.33 15.66 -24.32
N GLY A 332 -27.56 14.50 -24.94
CA GLY A 332 -27.35 14.21 -26.36
C GLY A 332 -26.37 15.11 -27.11
N GLY A 333 -25.12 14.68 -27.22
CA GLY A 333 -24.32 15.07 -28.39
C GLY A 333 -25.09 14.69 -29.66
N PRO A 334 -25.05 15.51 -30.73
CA PRO A 334 -25.89 15.32 -31.90
C PRO A 334 -25.68 13.92 -32.48
N ALA A 335 -26.78 13.19 -32.63
CA ALA A 335 -26.80 11.88 -33.27
C ALA A 335 -26.13 12.00 -34.65
N VAL A 336 -25.00 11.32 -34.82
CA VAL A 336 -24.40 11.13 -36.14
C VAL A 336 -25.37 10.26 -36.93
N ALA A 337 -26.12 10.88 -37.84
CA ALA A 337 -27.01 10.17 -38.76
C ALA A 337 -26.20 9.15 -39.57
N PRO A 338 -26.71 7.93 -39.79
CA PRO A 338 -26.05 6.96 -40.64
C PRO A 338 -26.04 7.49 -42.08
N ARG A 339 -24.85 7.57 -42.68
CA ARG A 339 -24.68 7.89 -44.09
C ARG A 339 -25.42 6.84 -44.92
N SER A 340 -26.49 7.26 -45.58
CA SER A 340 -27.12 6.50 -46.64
C SER A 340 -26.10 6.26 -47.75
N ALA A 341 -25.85 4.99 -48.06
CA ALA A 341 -25.16 4.60 -49.27
C ALA A 341 -26.06 4.96 -50.47
N SER A 342 -25.57 5.82 -51.34
CA SER A 342 -26.15 6.04 -52.67
C SER A 342 -25.02 5.92 -53.70
N THR A 343 -24.96 4.76 -54.35
CA THR A 343 -24.48 4.56 -55.73
C THR A 343 -25.73 4.52 -56.63
N PRO A 344 -25.65 5.01 -57.87
CA PRO A 344 -25.01 4.25 -58.94
C PRO A 344 -23.60 4.70 -59.29
#